data_AF-A0A938BAH1-F1
#
_entry.id   AF-A0A938BAH1-F1
#
_cell.length_a   1.000
_cell.length_b   1.000
_cell.length_c   1.000
_cell.angle_alpha   90.00
_cell.angle_beta   90.00
_cell.angle_gamma   90.00
#
_symmetry.space_group_name_H-M   'P 1'
#
loop_
_entity.id
_entity.type
_entity.pdbx_description
1 polymer ?
#
loop_
_entity_poly.entity_id
_entity_poly.type
_entity_poly.pdbx_seq_one_letter_code
_entity_poly.pdbx_strand_id
1 'polypeptide(L)'
;MKVRNDGNLLQSGMSELKKITVFQIISIAVIFIMGAIIISSIIGSTLWLWLLLILGLAGGISLFILLIIIPASRIEELLRITVDENKNLTRQNSALKKQSAHLQGFNTQATQPFAEPSQAQDKASSEGYLPQFEQDEIQPKGKASEDIAAELSFSDNDIAGVVTSPTPLVCSIIQPQDGMTIQKTYRILVESTAGKSIAKVGVSFDVGKYIDITNQFDGVHYYYDWEIKELGSGIHTIDVRVVDSSPTPQTVNAKQVKVKIDNLVKKLKINIKTYQETYQLNSMLRVEVKVIDNFGEAVRNAIVDVTIYDADNSIQAAGQGMTNANGIAYFGSEIMMDDPIGTYTIEARVSMQGYESGMESTTFEVEEAKRQSG
;
A
#
# COMPACT_ATOMS: atom_id res chain seq x y z
N MET A 1 -5.38 -29.25 70.49
CA MET A 1 -6.19 -28.34 69.66
C MET A 1 -5.34 -27.14 69.28
N LYS A 2 -4.88 -27.07 68.02
CA LYS A 2 -4.03 -25.98 67.51
C LYS A 2 -4.73 -25.44 66.27
N VAL A 3 -5.36 -24.28 66.41
CA VAL A 3 -6.10 -23.58 65.35
C VAL A 3 -5.07 -23.05 64.35
N ARG A 4 -5.16 -23.49 63.09
CA ARG A 4 -4.40 -22.92 61.96
C ARG A 4 -5.18 -21.74 61.40
N ASN A 5 -4.43 -20.70 61.06
CA ASN A 5 -4.90 -19.38 60.67
C ASN A 5 -4.90 -19.32 59.13
N ASP A 6 -6.08 -19.25 58.52
CA ASP A 6 -6.26 -19.20 57.07
C ASP A 6 -6.18 -17.74 56.58
N GLY A 7 -4.97 -17.32 56.23
CA GLY A 7 -4.67 -15.96 55.78
C GLY A 7 -4.32 -15.81 54.30
N ASN A 8 -4.70 -16.75 53.43
CA ASN A 8 -4.20 -16.79 52.04
C ASN A 8 -5.25 -16.81 50.92
N LEU A 9 -6.54 -16.60 51.19
CA LEU A 9 -7.57 -16.64 50.13
C LEU A 9 -7.78 -15.32 49.37
N LEU A 10 -7.17 -14.20 49.78
CA LEU A 10 -7.42 -12.89 49.15
C LEU A 10 -6.29 -12.38 48.23
N GLN A 11 -5.18 -13.11 48.09
CA GLN A 11 -4.09 -12.71 47.17
C GLN A 11 -4.17 -13.36 45.78
N SER A 12 -4.96 -14.44 45.61
CA SER A 12 -5.07 -15.15 44.33
C SER A 12 -5.88 -14.36 43.27
N GLY A 13 -6.95 -13.68 43.69
CA GLY A 13 -7.88 -12.97 42.79
C GLY A 13 -7.37 -11.65 42.19
N MET A 14 -6.24 -11.09 42.66
CA MET A 14 -5.68 -9.83 42.13
C MET A 14 -4.56 -10.04 41.10
N SER A 15 -4.16 -11.28 40.80
CA SER A 15 -3.09 -11.58 39.84
C SER A 15 -3.56 -11.66 38.38
N GLU A 16 -4.84 -11.97 38.16
CA GLU A 16 -5.44 -12.10 36.81
C GLU A 16 -5.84 -10.76 36.17
N LEU A 17 -5.99 -9.67 36.95
CA LEU A 17 -6.32 -8.34 36.43
C LEU A 17 -5.10 -7.51 35.95
N LYS A 18 -3.88 -8.07 36.04
CA LYS A 18 -2.62 -7.37 35.71
C LYS A 18 -2.08 -7.60 34.30
N LYS A 19 -2.79 -8.33 33.43
CA LYS A 19 -2.33 -8.66 32.07
C LYS A 19 -3.00 -7.83 30.96
N ILE A 20 -3.65 -6.72 31.27
CA ILE A 20 -3.91 -5.71 30.23
C ILE A 20 -2.58 -4.98 30.01
N THR A 21 -1.86 -5.39 28.98
CA THR A 21 -0.59 -4.75 28.61
C THR A 21 -0.86 -3.30 28.24
N VAL A 22 0.07 -2.39 28.57
CA VAL A 22 0.01 -0.96 28.21
C VAL A 22 -0.33 -0.76 26.72
N PHE A 23 0.09 -1.71 25.87
CA PHE A 23 -0.21 -1.76 24.45
C PHE A 23 -1.71 -1.92 24.11
N GLN A 24 -2.47 -2.69 24.91
CA GLN A 24 -3.92 -2.84 24.73
C GLN A 24 -4.67 -1.56 25.12
N ILE A 25 -4.22 -0.86 26.17
CA ILE A 25 -4.79 0.43 26.59
C ILE A 25 -4.55 1.50 25.51
N ILE A 26 -3.34 1.55 24.95
CA ILE A 26 -3.00 2.47 23.86
C ILE A 26 -3.81 2.16 22.60
N SER A 27 -3.96 0.87 22.24
CA SER A 27 -4.75 0.46 21.09
C SER A 27 -6.22 0.88 21.19
N ILE A 28 -6.83 0.72 22.36
CA ILE A 28 -8.22 1.16 22.59
C ILE A 28 -8.32 2.69 22.47
N ALA A 29 -7.37 3.44 23.05
CA ALA A 29 -7.37 4.91 22.96
C ALA A 29 -7.25 5.41 21.51
N VAL A 30 -6.40 4.77 20.69
CA VAL A 30 -6.23 5.14 19.27
C VAL A 30 -7.50 4.85 18.46
N ILE A 31 -8.19 3.74 18.70
CA ILE A 31 -9.46 3.41 18.04
C ILE A 31 -10.53 4.45 18.37
N PHE A 32 -10.63 4.89 19.63
CA PHE A 32 -11.57 5.94 20.02
C PHE A 32 -11.27 7.30 19.37
N ILE A 33 -9.99 7.68 19.27
CA ILE A 33 -9.58 8.92 18.62
C ILE A 33 -9.89 8.88 17.12
N MET A 34 -9.59 7.77 16.44
CA MET A 34 -9.88 7.58 15.02
C MET A 34 -11.39 7.58 14.74
N GLY A 35 -12.18 6.91 15.59
CA GLY A 35 -13.65 6.94 15.51
C GLY A 35 -14.22 8.34 15.68
N ALA A 36 -13.68 9.13 16.62
CA ALA A 36 -14.10 10.51 16.83
C ALA A 36 -13.77 11.43 15.63
N ILE A 37 -12.62 11.22 14.98
CA ILE A 37 -12.22 11.97 13.77
C ILE A 37 -13.17 11.65 12.61
N ILE A 38 -13.49 10.36 12.39
CA ILE A 38 -14.41 9.95 11.31
C ILE A 38 -15.81 10.52 11.54
N ILE A 39 -16.35 10.43 12.75
CA ILE A 39 -17.67 10.96 13.09
C ILE A 39 -17.70 12.50 12.95
N SER A 40 -16.61 13.20 13.27
CA SER A 40 -16.51 14.65 13.10
C SER A 40 -16.54 15.12 11.64
N SER A 41 -16.22 14.23 10.69
CA SER A 41 -16.28 14.54 9.25
C SER A 41 -17.69 14.42 8.65
N ILE A 42 -18.58 13.69 9.32
CA ILE A 42 -19.94 13.38 8.85
C ILE A 42 -20.98 14.34 9.46
N ILE A 43 -20.75 14.81 10.68
CA ILE A 43 -21.70 15.64 11.42
C ILE A 43 -21.17 17.08 11.44
N GLY A 44 -21.83 17.99 10.73
CA GLY A 44 -21.46 19.40 10.63
C GLY A 44 -21.16 20.05 11.99
N SER A 45 -20.20 20.99 11.99
CA SER A 45 -19.46 21.52 13.14
C SER A 45 -20.29 22.05 14.33
N THR A 46 -21.59 22.29 14.17
CA THR A 46 -22.46 22.84 15.21
C THR A 46 -23.02 21.78 16.17
N LEU A 47 -23.21 20.54 15.71
CA LEU A 47 -23.68 19.43 16.56
C LEU A 47 -22.56 18.86 17.45
N TRP A 48 -21.31 19.00 17.02
CA TRP A 48 -20.12 18.51 17.72
C TRP A 48 -19.84 19.29 19.02
N LEU A 49 -20.09 20.61 19.01
CA LEU A 49 -19.99 21.47 20.19
C LEU A 49 -21.00 21.12 21.28
N TRP A 50 -22.23 20.74 20.90
CA TRP A 50 -23.26 20.29 21.85
C TRP A 50 -22.93 18.91 22.43
N LEU A 51 -22.38 17.99 21.63
CA LEU A 51 -21.93 16.69 22.10
C LEU A 51 -20.77 16.81 23.11
N LEU A 52 -19.82 17.72 22.86
CA LEU A 52 -18.73 18.02 23.81
C LEU A 52 -19.23 18.65 25.10
N LEU A 53 -20.27 19.48 25.05
CA LEU A 53 -20.86 20.09 26.25
C LEU A 53 -21.58 19.05 27.14
N ILE A 54 -22.24 18.07 26.50
CA ILE A 54 -22.94 16.97 27.19
C ILE A 54 -21.94 15.95 27.76
N LEU A 55 -20.90 15.60 26.99
CA LEU A 55 -19.85 14.67 27.42
C LEU A 55 -18.87 15.31 28.44
N GLY A 56 -18.66 16.63 28.40
CA GLY A 56 -17.84 17.35 29.37
C GLY A 56 -18.41 17.34 30.79
N LEU A 57 -19.73 17.21 30.94
CA LEU A 57 -20.39 17.13 32.26
C LEU A 57 -20.49 15.70 32.80
N ALA A 58 -20.47 14.67 31.95
CA ALA A 58 -20.54 13.27 32.37
C ALA A 58 -19.16 12.56 32.39
N GLY A 59 -18.19 12.99 31.57
CA GLY A 59 -16.90 12.33 31.38
C GLY A 59 -15.74 12.87 32.22
N GLY A 60 -15.89 14.05 32.83
CA GLY A 60 -14.82 14.68 33.62
C GLY A 60 -14.45 13.96 34.92
N ILE A 61 -15.30 13.05 35.40
CA ILE A 61 -15.08 12.36 36.69
C ILE A 61 -14.26 11.06 36.51
N SER A 62 -14.31 10.39 35.35
CA SER A 62 -13.64 9.09 35.18
C SER A 62 -12.14 9.17 34.95
N LEU A 63 -11.64 10.21 34.27
CA LEU A 63 -10.18 10.35 34.04
C LEU A 63 -9.45 10.88 35.29
N PHE A 64 -10.14 11.66 36.12
CA PHE A 64 -9.58 12.20 37.36
C PHE A 64 -9.44 11.15 38.46
N ILE A 65 -10.34 10.14 38.49
CA ILE A 65 -10.23 9.01 39.43
C ILE A 65 -9.07 8.08 39.06
N LEU A 66 -8.74 7.92 37.77
CA LEU A 66 -7.58 7.11 37.36
C LEU A 66 -6.23 7.77 37.74
N LEU A 67 -6.18 9.10 37.79
CA LEU A 67 -4.98 9.87 38.19
C LEU A 67 -4.75 9.92 39.71
N ILE A 68 -5.78 9.67 40.53
CA ILE A 68 -5.67 9.67 42.00
C ILE A 68 -5.19 8.30 42.54
N ILE A 69 -5.29 7.22 41.76
CA ILE A 69 -4.97 5.85 42.22
C ILE A 69 -3.52 5.43 41.89
N ILE A 70 -2.79 6.16 41.07
CA ILE A 70 -1.38 5.84 40.77
C ILE A 70 -0.50 6.54 41.82
N PRO A 71 0.09 5.82 42.79
CA PRO A 71 1.00 6.43 43.76
C PRO A 71 2.18 7.07 43.03
N ALA A 72 2.59 8.27 43.45
CA ALA A 72 3.64 9.06 42.79
C ALA A 72 4.95 8.29 42.54
N SER A 73 5.26 7.28 43.37
CA SER A 73 6.40 6.38 43.20
C SER A 73 6.35 5.54 41.91
N ARG A 74 5.16 5.21 41.40
CA ARG A 74 4.97 4.48 40.13
C ARG A 74 5.13 5.37 38.90
N ILE A 75 4.87 6.67 39.03
CA ILE A 75 5.04 7.63 37.94
C ILE A 75 6.53 7.81 37.62
N GLU A 76 7.40 7.87 38.63
CA GLU A 76 8.85 7.92 38.41
C GLU A 76 9.40 6.64 37.79
N GLU A 77 8.87 5.47 38.16
CA GLU A 77 9.27 4.18 37.59
C GLU A 77 8.92 4.10 36.09
N LEU A 78 7.71 4.53 35.72
CA LEU A 78 7.26 4.57 34.32
C LEU A 78 8.03 5.60 33.48
N LEU A 79 8.37 6.76 34.06
CA LEU A 79 9.21 7.76 33.39
C LEU A 79 10.63 7.22 33.15
N ARG A 80 11.22 6.49 34.10
CA ARG A 80 12.54 5.85 33.91
C ARG A 80 12.53 4.81 32.79
N ILE A 81 11.52 3.94 32.76
CA ILE A 81 11.38 2.93 31.69
C ILE A 81 11.26 3.59 30.32
N THR A 82 10.46 4.64 30.20
CA THR A 82 10.26 5.37 28.94
C THR A 82 11.54 6.06 28.45
N VAL A 83 12.35 6.59 29.38
CA VAL A 83 13.64 7.22 29.05
C VAL A 83 14.67 6.17 28.61
N ASP A 84 14.72 5.01 29.25
CA ASP A 84 15.65 3.93 28.90
C ASP A 84 15.33 3.30 27.54
N GLU A 85 14.04 3.11 27.21
CA GLU A 85 13.61 2.65 25.88
C GLU A 85 14.00 3.63 24.77
N ASN A 86 13.79 4.93 24.97
CA ASN A 86 14.20 5.97 24.00
C ASN A 86 15.72 5.99 23.77
N LYS A 87 16.50 5.77 24.84
CA LYS A 87 17.96 5.67 24.75
C LYS A 87 18.39 4.43 23.97
N ASN A 88 17.68 3.31 24.12
CA ASN A 88 17.96 2.08 23.38
C ASN A 88 17.61 2.23 21.88
N LEU A 89 16.46 2.83 21.56
CA LEU A 89 16.07 3.15 20.19
C LEU A 89 17.09 4.06 19.48
N THR A 90 17.59 5.07 20.19
CA THR A 90 18.62 5.98 19.65
C THR A 90 19.92 5.24 19.32
N ARG A 91 20.31 4.26 20.15
CA ARG A 91 21.48 3.40 19.89
C ARG A 91 21.26 2.50 18.68
N GLN A 92 20.09 1.89 18.55
CA GLN A 92 19.74 1.04 17.40
C GLN A 92 19.76 1.83 16.09
N ASN A 93 19.15 3.03 16.05
CA ASN A 93 19.17 3.89 14.87
C ASN A 93 20.59 4.33 14.48
N SER A 94 21.44 4.59 15.46
CA SER A 94 22.85 4.92 15.22
C SER A 94 23.64 3.74 14.63
N ALA A 95 23.35 2.51 15.07
CA ALA A 95 23.97 1.30 14.53
C ALA A 95 23.52 1.02 13.09
N LEU A 96 22.23 1.17 12.80
CA LEU A 96 21.68 1.04 11.44
C LEU A 96 22.31 2.05 10.47
N LYS A 97 22.49 3.31 10.90
CA LYS A 97 23.13 4.35 10.08
C LYS A 97 24.61 4.03 9.78
N LYS A 98 25.32 3.36 10.69
CA LYS A 98 26.69 2.89 10.44
C LYS A 98 26.73 1.72 9.45
N GLN A 99 25.79 0.79 9.54
CA GLN A 99 25.69 -0.33 8.60
C GLN A 99 25.35 0.15 7.17
N SER A 100 24.44 1.12 7.02
CA SER A 100 24.10 1.66 5.70
C SER A 100 25.27 2.40 5.05
N ALA A 101 26.06 3.16 5.84
CA ALA A 101 27.27 3.82 5.34
C ALA A 101 28.34 2.82 4.86
N HIS A 102 28.45 1.65 5.52
CA HIS A 102 29.38 0.60 5.10
C HIS A 102 28.97 -0.05 3.77
N LEU A 103 27.67 -0.23 3.54
CA LEU A 103 27.14 -0.77 2.28
C LEU A 103 27.27 0.20 1.10
N GLN A 104 27.20 1.51 1.33
CA GLN A 104 27.40 2.52 0.29
C GLN A 104 28.87 2.62 -0.18
N GLY A 105 29.83 2.29 0.68
CA GLY A 105 31.26 2.24 0.31
C GLY A 105 31.64 1.07 -0.59
N PHE A 106 30.83 0.00 -0.66
CA PHE A 106 31.10 -1.16 -1.50
C PHE A 106 30.72 -0.95 -2.98
N ASN A 107 29.92 0.07 -3.31
CA ASN A 107 29.40 0.27 -4.67
C ASN A 107 30.21 1.25 -5.53
N THR A 108 31.33 1.77 -5.02
CA THR A 108 32.17 2.77 -5.73
C THR A 108 33.41 2.18 -6.41
N GLN A 109 33.61 0.85 -6.37
CA GLN A 109 34.78 0.20 -7.00
C GLN A 109 34.46 -0.60 -8.28
N ALA A 110 33.22 -0.58 -8.77
CA ALA A 110 32.82 -1.31 -9.99
C ALA A 110 32.44 -0.34 -11.13
N THR A 111 33.40 0.43 -11.63
CA THR A 111 33.30 1.07 -12.96
C THR A 111 34.70 1.18 -13.55
N GLN A 112 35.19 0.07 -14.11
CA GLN A 112 36.17 0.15 -15.21
C GLN A 112 35.40 0.12 -16.54
N PRO A 113 35.72 1.00 -17.50
CA PRO A 113 35.04 1.04 -18.79
C PRO A 113 35.41 -0.19 -19.62
N PHE A 114 34.39 -0.95 -20.02
CA PHE A 114 34.51 -2.09 -20.93
C PHE A 114 34.74 -1.55 -22.36
N ALA A 115 35.84 -1.97 -22.98
CA ALA A 115 36.19 -1.59 -24.33
C ALA A 115 35.23 -2.22 -25.35
N GLU A 116 34.79 -1.40 -26.31
CA GLU A 116 33.93 -1.74 -27.44
C GLU A 116 34.69 -2.60 -28.47
N PRO A 117 34.13 -3.72 -28.96
CA PRO A 117 34.71 -4.43 -30.09
C PRO A 117 34.24 -3.83 -31.43
N SER A 118 35.23 -3.50 -32.28
CA SER A 118 35.01 -3.03 -33.66
C SER A 118 34.31 -4.10 -34.50
N GLN A 119 33.23 -3.73 -35.18
CA GLN A 119 32.60 -4.55 -36.21
C GLN A 119 33.05 -4.05 -37.59
N ALA A 120 33.48 -5.03 -38.39
CA ALA A 120 34.14 -4.90 -39.66
C ALA A 120 33.17 -4.47 -40.78
N GLN A 121 33.78 -3.84 -41.78
CA GLN A 121 33.23 -3.55 -43.09
C GLN A 121 32.72 -4.82 -43.77
N ASP A 122 31.54 -4.75 -44.37
CA ASP A 122 31.22 -5.57 -45.53
C ASP A 122 30.67 -4.70 -46.67
N LYS A 123 31.32 -4.86 -47.83
CA LYS A 123 31.02 -4.24 -49.11
C LYS A 123 30.10 -5.17 -49.90
N ALA A 124 28.98 -4.66 -50.40
CA ALA A 124 28.32 -5.14 -51.61
C ALA A 124 27.40 -4.01 -52.12
N SER A 125 27.79 -3.22 -53.14
CA SER A 125 27.54 -3.46 -54.57
C SER A 125 26.08 -3.78 -54.92
N SER A 126 25.31 -2.76 -55.29
CA SER A 126 24.30 -2.89 -56.35
C SER A 126 24.22 -1.60 -57.18
N GLU A 127 24.53 -1.77 -58.47
CA GLU A 127 24.28 -0.82 -59.54
C GLU A 127 22.77 -0.75 -59.85
N GLY A 128 22.32 0.38 -60.40
CA GLY A 128 21.24 0.33 -61.39
C GLY A 128 20.15 1.39 -61.29
N TYR A 129 20.19 2.31 -62.27
CA TYR A 129 19.07 2.98 -62.94
C TYR A 129 18.39 4.20 -62.28
N LEU A 130 18.77 5.38 -62.78
CA LEU A 130 17.96 6.60 -62.81
C LEU A 130 17.43 6.80 -64.24
N PRO A 131 16.14 7.11 -64.46
CA PRO A 131 15.70 7.82 -65.65
C PRO A 131 15.70 9.34 -65.39
N GLN A 132 16.32 10.05 -66.33
CA GLN A 132 16.26 11.51 -66.47
C GLN A 132 14.83 11.92 -66.85
N PHE A 133 14.31 12.96 -66.19
CA PHE A 133 13.15 13.69 -66.69
C PHE A 133 13.60 15.01 -67.30
N GLU A 134 13.17 15.15 -68.55
CA GLU A 134 13.35 16.21 -69.52
C GLU A 134 12.74 17.53 -69.00
N GLN A 135 13.51 18.62 -69.08
CA GLN A 135 13.04 19.97 -68.83
C GLN A 135 12.47 20.53 -70.14
N ASP A 136 11.14 20.64 -70.23
CA ASP A 136 10.49 21.40 -71.28
C ASP A 136 10.43 22.89 -70.90
N GLU A 137 11.05 23.66 -71.79
CA GLU A 137 11.15 25.11 -71.83
C GLU A 137 9.82 25.70 -72.32
N ILE A 138 9.14 26.51 -71.49
CA ILE A 138 8.02 27.34 -71.96
C ILE A 138 8.32 28.81 -71.65
N GLN A 139 8.68 29.54 -72.71
CA GLN A 139 8.61 31.00 -72.73
C GLN A 139 7.16 31.47 -72.85
N PRO A 140 6.86 32.69 -72.36
CA PRO A 140 5.87 33.53 -73.01
C PRO A 140 6.47 34.87 -73.45
N LYS A 141 6.43 35.11 -74.77
CA LYS A 141 6.38 36.44 -75.37
C LYS A 141 4.93 36.92 -75.35
N GLY A 142 4.69 38.14 -74.88
CA GLY A 142 3.41 38.83 -75.08
C GLY A 142 3.40 40.22 -74.45
N LYS A 143 3.39 41.25 -75.30
CA LYS A 143 3.40 42.68 -74.96
C LYS A 143 2.04 43.19 -74.48
N ALA A 144 2.14 44.24 -73.65
CA ALA A 144 1.27 45.41 -73.54
C ALA A 144 -0.13 45.26 -72.90
N SER A 145 -0.26 45.84 -71.71
CA SER A 145 -1.14 47.00 -71.50
C SER A 145 -0.63 47.82 -70.33
N GLU A 146 -0.17 49.03 -70.63
CA GLU A 146 -0.11 50.15 -69.70
C GLU A 146 -1.51 50.37 -69.13
N ASP A 147 -1.65 50.32 -67.81
CA ASP A 147 -2.45 51.28 -67.04
C ASP A 147 -2.33 50.95 -65.54
N ILE A 148 -2.41 52.01 -64.73
CA ILE A 148 -2.42 52.02 -63.25
C ILE A 148 -1.02 52.05 -62.59
N ALA A 149 -0.25 53.09 -62.88
CA ALA A 149 0.74 53.62 -61.96
C ALA A 149 0.11 54.77 -61.16
N ALA A 150 -0.59 54.46 -60.07
CA ALA A 150 -0.95 55.41 -59.03
C ALA A 150 -1.33 54.69 -57.72
N GLU A 151 -0.63 55.08 -56.65
CA GLU A 151 -0.97 54.85 -55.23
C GLU A 151 -0.86 53.44 -54.66
N LEU A 152 0.36 53.03 -54.30
CA LEU A 152 0.61 52.35 -53.02
C LEU A 152 1.98 52.80 -52.48
N SER A 153 2.01 53.92 -51.76
CA SER A 153 3.14 54.22 -50.87
C SER A 153 3.03 53.31 -49.64
N PHE A 154 3.71 52.17 -49.65
CA PHE A 154 3.95 51.45 -48.41
C PHE A 154 5.01 52.21 -47.61
N SER A 155 4.61 52.67 -46.43
CA SER A 155 5.52 53.23 -45.43
C SER A 155 6.41 52.09 -44.91
N ASP A 156 7.73 52.24 -44.98
CA ASP A 156 8.75 51.28 -44.51
C ASP A 156 8.73 50.99 -42.99
N ASN A 157 7.67 51.40 -42.27
CA ASN A 157 7.50 51.20 -40.83
C ASN A 157 6.55 50.06 -40.43
N ASP A 158 5.91 49.35 -41.36
CA ASP A 158 4.95 48.27 -41.01
C ASP A 158 5.54 46.83 -40.99
N ILE A 159 6.86 46.66 -41.15
CA ILE A 159 7.52 45.34 -41.09
C ILE A 159 8.31 45.18 -39.78
N ALA A 160 7.67 45.48 -38.64
CA ALA A 160 8.20 45.19 -37.31
C ALA A 160 7.45 44.04 -36.60
N GLY A 161 6.81 43.16 -37.35
CA GLY A 161 6.27 41.90 -36.85
C GLY A 161 7.04 40.73 -37.46
N VAL A 162 8.16 40.32 -36.85
CA VAL A 162 8.65 38.95 -37.08
C VAL A 162 7.50 38.04 -36.66
N VAL A 163 6.81 37.45 -37.62
CA VAL A 163 5.80 36.41 -37.37
C VAL A 163 6.59 35.18 -36.92
N THR A 164 6.98 35.15 -35.65
CA THR A 164 7.41 33.90 -35.02
C THR A 164 6.17 33.01 -34.99
N SER A 165 6.16 31.94 -35.78
CA SER A 165 5.12 30.92 -35.67
C SER A 165 5.00 30.52 -34.19
N PRO A 166 3.84 30.68 -33.54
CA PRO A 166 3.72 30.38 -32.13
C PRO A 166 4.05 28.90 -31.90
N THR A 167 4.89 28.61 -30.90
CA THR A 167 5.14 27.22 -30.50
C THR A 167 3.79 26.55 -30.18
N PRO A 168 3.46 25.43 -30.82
CA PRO A 168 2.18 24.78 -30.61
C PRO A 168 2.05 24.28 -29.18
N LEU A 169 0.82 24.26 -28.66
CA LEU A 169 0.53 23.63 -27.38
C LEU A 169 0.61 22.09 -27.55
N VAL A 170 1.49 21.45 -26.80
CA VAL A 170 1.70 19.99 -26.81
C VAL A 170 1.58 19.42 -25.40
N CYS A 171 1.15 18.15 -25.31
CA CYS A 171 0.96 17.44 -24.05
C CYS A 171 1.25 15.95 -24.25
N SER A 172 2.04 15.35 -23.35
CA SER A 172 2.36 13.93 -23.35
C SER A 172 2.44 13.38 -21.92
N ILE A 173 2.09 12.10 -21.77
CA ILE A 173 2.31 11.33 -20.54
C ILE A 173 3.66 10.63 -20.70
N ILE A 174 4.63 10.97 -19.86
CA ILE A 174 5.97 10.38 -19.87
C ILE A 174 5.99 9.10 -19.04
N GLN A 175 5.31 9.13 -17.88
CA GLN A 175 5.07 7.96 -17.05
C GLN A 175 3.66 7.99 -16.48
N PRO A 176 2.99 6.84 -16.36
CA PRO A 176 3.45 5.50 -16.75
C PRO A 176 3.45 5.29 -18.27
N GLN A 177 4.09 4.22 -18.74
CA GLN A 177 3.98 3.75 -20.12
C GLN A 177 2.71 2.92 -20.32
N ASP A 178 2.19 2.89 -21.55
CA ASP A 178 1.01 2.08 -21.91
C ASP A 178 1.25 0.59 -21.64
N GLY A 179 0.31 -0.05 -20.95
CA GLY A 179 0.37 -1.43 -20.49
C GLY A 179 1.13 -1.67 -19.19
N MET A 180 1.73 -0.64 -18.57
CA MET A 180 2.52 -0.83 -17.34
C MET A 180 1.65 -1.34 -16.18
N THR A 181 2.20 -2.27 -15.40
CA THR A 181 1.59 -2.70 -14.13
C THR A 181 2.10 -1.83 -12.99
N ILE A 182 1.17 -1.26 -12.21
CA ILE A 182 1.47 -0.35 -11.10
C ILE A 182 0.88 -0.88 -9.78
N GLN A 183 1.57 -0.61 -8.68
CA GLN A 183 1.18 -1.01 -7.32
C GLN A 183 1.43 0.15 -6.35
N LYS A 184 0.66 0.20 -5.26
CA LYS A 184 0.80 1.18 -4.17
C LYS A 184 0.67 2.64 -4.64
N THR A 185 1.67 3.48 -4.38
CA THR A 185 1.72 4.86 -4.84
C THR A 185 2.60 4.91 -6.09
N TYR A 186 2.10 5.50 -7.17
CA TYR A 186 2.84 5.68 -8.41
C TYR A 186 2.86 7.13 -8.84
N ARG A 187 4.02 7.64 -9.28
CA ARG A 187 4.15 9.01 -9.77
C ARG A 187 3.88 9.07 -11.27
N ILE A 188 2.86 9.83 -11.64
CA ILE A 188 2.56 10.18 -13.03
C ILE A 188 3.44 11.37 -13.40
N LEU A 189 4.06 11.34 -14.58
CA LEU A 189 4.86 12.42 -15.14
C LEU A 189 4.25 12.89 -16.45
N VAL A 190 4.06 14.19 -16.57
CA VAL A 190 3.44 14.86 -17.71
C VAL A 190 4.40 15.92 -18.23
N GLU A 191 4.63 15.88 -19.54
CA GLU A 191 5.38 16.90 -20.26
C GLU A 191 4.41 17.75 -21.09
N SER A 192 4.66 19.06 -21.09
CA SER A 192 3.89 19.99 -21.90
C SER A 192 4.74 21.19 -22.33
N THR A 193 4.44 21.75 -23.49
CA THR A 193 5.07 22.96 -24.01
C THR A 193 4.02 23.83 -24.67
N ALA A 194 4.14 25.16 -24.55
CA ALA A 194 3.26 26.13 -25.18
C ALA A 194 4.07 27.35 -25.64
N GLY A 195 3.58 28.08 -26.64
CA GLY A 195 4.19 29.34 -27.10
C GLY A 195 4.05 30.51 -26.11
N LYS A 196 3.17 30.39 -25.12
CA LYS A 196 3.04 31.31 -23.98
C LYS A 196 3.41 30.58 -22.69
N SER A 197 2.49 30.47 -21.74
CA SER A 197 2.65 29.66 -20.54
C SER A 197 1.48 28.68 -20.39
N ILE A 198 1.66 27.69 -19.53
CA ILE A 198 0.60 26.75 -19.18
C ILE A 198 -0.27 27.38 -18.10
N ALA A 199 -1.58 27.44 -18.33
CA ALA A 199 -2.56 27.92 -17.35
C ALA A 199 -3.06 26.78 -16.45
N LYS A 200 -3.21 25.57 -17.02
CA LYS A 200 -3.74 24.44 -16.26
C LYS A 200 -3.23 23.10 -16.77
N VAL A 201 -2.91 22.20 -15.85
CA VAL A 201 -2.67 20.77 -16.13
C VAL A 201 -3.63 19.94 -15.29
N GLY A 202 -4.34 19.02 -15.93
CA GLY A 202 -5.30 18.14 -15.31
C GLY A 202 -5.04 16.68 -15.61
N VAL A 203 -5.16 15.81 -14.60
CA VAL A 203 -5.09 14.34 -14.74
C VAL A 203 -6.44 13.73 -14.37
N SER A 204 -6.93 12.77 -15.14
CA SER A 204 -8.15 12.02 -14.87
C SER A 204 -7.92 10.51 -15.01
N PHE A 205 -8.73 9.74 -14.29
CA PHE A 205 -8.75 8.28 -14.32
C PHE A 205 -10.14 7.80 -14.76
N ASP A 206 -10.18 6.88 -15.73
CA ASP A 206 -11.41 6.22 -16.22
C ASP A 206 -12.56 7.18 -16.57
N VAL A 207 -12.24 8.28 -17.26
CA VAL A 207 -13.22 9.31 -17.68
C VAL A 207 -13.81 10.10 -16.49
N GLY A 208 -13.13 10.08 -15.34
CA GLY A 208 -13.50 10.84 -14.15
C GLY A 208 -13.24 12.34 -14.23
N LYS A 209 -13.38 13.01 -13.08
CA LYS A 209 -13.06 14.42 -12.92
C LYS A 209 -11.55 14.65 -13.01
N TYR A 210 -11.14 15.69 -13.75
CA TYR A 210 -9.74 16.10 -13.76
C TYR A 210 -9.33 16.69 -12.40
N ILE A 211 -8.24 16.15 -11.87
CA ILE A 211 -7.48 16.62 -10.72
C ILE A 211 -6.52 17.68 -11.23
N ASP A 212 -6.52 18.87 -10.63
CA ASP A 212 -5.64 19.98 -10.99
C ASP A 212 -4.25 19.76 -10.40
N ILE A 213 -3.24 19.65 -11.27
CA ILE A 213 -1.84 19.39 -10.91
C ILE A 213 -0.93 20.55 -11.35
N THR A 214 -1.50 21.71 -11.69
CA THR A 214 -0.77 22.84 -12.26
C THR A 214 0.38 23.33 -11.37
N ASN A 215 0.24 23.20 -10.05
CA ASN A 215 1.26 23.61 -9.08
C ASN A 215 2.23 22.48 -8.69
N GLN A 216 2.13 21.30 -9.30
CA GLN A 216 2.97 20.13 -9.02
C GLN A 216 3.99 19.99 -10.15
N PHE A 217 5.04 20.80 -10.12
CA PHE A 217 6.09 20.83 -11.13
C PHE A 217 7.45 20.64 -10.46
N ASP A 218 8.25 19.68 -10.94
CA ASP A 218 9.54 19.33 -10.32
C ASP A 218 10.75 20.07 -10.94
N GLY A 219 10.49 21.01 -11.86
CA GLY A 219 11.50 21.69 -12.66
C GLY A 219 11.65 21.13 -14.08
N VAL A 220 11.10 19.93 -14.34
CA VAL A 220 11.13 19.26 -15.64
C VAL A 220 9.74 18.82 -16.09
N HIS A 221 8.98 18.17 -15.20
CA HIS A 221 7.65 17.62 -15.48
C HIS A 221 6.61 18.11 -14.50
N TYR A 222 5.37 18.16 -14.97
CA TYR A 222 4.23 18.14 -14.06
C TYR A 222 4.09 16.73 -13.49
N TYR A 223 3.79 16.59 -12.22
CA TYR A 223 3.70 15.30 -11.57
C TYR A 223 2.45 15.15 -10.72
N TYR A 224 2.02 13.91 -10.53
CA TYR A 224 0.96 13.56 -9.57
C TYR A 224 1.32 12.24 -8.89
N ASP A 225 1.39 12.26 -7.56
CA ASP A 225 1.59 11.05 -6.75
C ASP A 225 0.23 10.39 -6.52
N TRP A 226 -0.05 9.35 -7.30
CA TRP A 226 -1.31 8.64 -7.26
C TRP A 226 -1.29 7.54 -6.21
N GLU A 227 -2.03 7.72 -5.12
CA GLU A 227 -2.27 6.66 -4.14
C GLU A 227 -3.38 5.72 -4.64
N ILE A 228 -3.01 4.50 -5.04
CA ILE A 228 -3.94 3.53 -5.64
C ILE A 228 -4.76 2.80 -4.57
N LYS A 229 -5.32 3.53 -3.60
CA LYS A 229 -6.04 2.94 -2.45
C LYS A 229 -7.51 2.61 -2.76
N GLU A 230 -8.11 3.32 -3.71
CA GLU A 230 -9.56 3.33 -3.92
C GLU A 230 -10.01 2.68 -5.23
N LEU A 231 -9.08 2.33 -6.12
CA LEU A 231 -9.41 1.67 -7.38
C LEU A 231 -9.27 0.16 -7.26
N GLY A 232 -10.27 -0.54 -7.79
CA GLY A 232 -10.23 -1.99 -7.93
C GLY A 232 -9.03 -2.42 -8.77
N SER A 233 -8.60 -3.68 -8.62
CA SER A 233 -7.60 -4.24 -9.54
C SER A 233 -8.20 -4.32 -10.95
N GLY A 234 -7.41 -4.02 -11.98
CA GLY A 234 -7.93 -3.98 -13.35
C GLY A 234 -7.12 -3.09 -14.27
N ILE A 235 -7.64 -2.90 -15.48
CA ILE A 235 -7.08 -1.94 -16.44
C ILE A 235 -7.75 -0.60 -16.21
N HIS A 236 -6.94 0.43 -15.98
CA HIS A 236 -7.36 1.81 -15.80
C HIS A 236 -6.78 2.69 -16.88
N THR A 237 -7.54 3.70 -17.30
CA THR A 237 -7.11 4.66 -18.32
C THR A 237 -6.74 5.99 -17.65
N ILE A 238 -5.55 6.48 -17.94
CA ILE A 238 -5.06 7.80 -17.55
C ILE A 238 -5.27 8.74 -18.74
N ASP A 239 -5.95 9.85 -18.47
CA ASP A 239 -6.16 10.93 -19.42
C ASP A 239 -5.58 12.23 -18.86
N VAL A 240 -4.87 12.97 -19.70
CA VAL A 240 -4.22 14.23 -19.29
C VAL A 240 -4.63 15.34 -20.24
N ARG A 241 -4.99 16.48 -19.65
CA ARG A 241 -5.41 17.68 -20.36
C ARG A 241 -4.55 18.86 -19.94
N VAL A 242 -4.17 19.68 -20.92
CA VAL A 242 -3.46 20.93 -20.68
C VAL A 242 -4.19 22.09 -21.34
N VAL A 243 -4.23 23.23 -20.65
CA VAL A 243 -4.77 24.50 -21.13
C VAL A 243 -3.67 25.56 -21.08
N ASP A 244 -3.48 26.31 -22.16
CA ASP A 244 -2.54 27.43 -22.18
C ASP A 244 -3.13 28.73 -21.57
N SER A 245 -2.27 29.71 -21.34
CA SER A 245 -2.62 31.03 -20.79
C SER A 245 -2.93 32.09 -21.84
N SER A 246 -3.18 31.67 -23.09
CA SER A 246 -3.44 32.63 -24.17
C SER A 246 -4.79 33.35 -23.99
N PRO A 247 -5.00 34.54 -24.58
CA PRO A 247 -6.29 35.25 -24.50
C PRO A 247 -7.47 34.44 -25.04
N THR A 248 -7.21 33.48 -25.92
CA THR A 248 -8.15 32.48 -26.42
C THR A 248 -7.63 31.07 -26.08
N PRO A 249 -7.81 30.60 -24.83
CA PRO A 249 -7.11 29.43 -24.33
C PRO A 249 -7.28 28.19 -25.20
N GLN A 250 -6.18 27.59 -25.60
CA GLN A 250 -6.20 26.30 -26.28
C GLN A 250 -6.21 25.16 -25.27
N THR A 251 -6.91 24.08 -25.61
CA THR A 251 -6.94 22.85 -24.82
C THR A 251 -6.45 21.69 -25.68
N VAL A 252 -5.48 20.94 -25.17
CA VAL A 252 -5.03 19.70 -25.79
C VAL A 252 -5.04 18.56 -24.78
N ASN A 253 -5.30 17.36 -25.26
CA ASN A 253 -5.17 16.14 -24.47
C ASN A 253 -3.94 15.36 -24.92
N ALA A 254 -3.28 14.70 -23.98
CA ALA A 254 -2.28 13.69 -24.30
C ALA A 254 -2.94 12.46 -24.95
N LYS A 255 -2.11 11.61 -25.58
CA LYS A 255 -2.51 10.23 -25.85
C LYS A 255 -2.79 9.53 -24.52
N GLN A 256 -3.96 8.91 -24.40
CA GLN A 256 -4.33 8.12 -23.22
C GLN A 256 -3.37 6.96 -23.00
N VAL A 257 -3.09 6.69 -21.73
CA VAL A 257 -2.25 5.58 -21.28
C VAL A 257 -3.12 4.62 -20.47
N LYS A 258 -3.08 3.33 -20.82
CA LYS A 258 -3.71 2.27 -20.03
C LYS A 258 -2.68 1.66 -19.11
N VAL A 259 -3.04 1.47 -17.85
CA VAL A 259 -2.22 0.77 -16.87
C VAL A 259 -2.99 -0.36 -16.23
N LYS A 260 -2.27 -1.41 -15.83
CA LYS A 260 -2.83 -2.47 -15.00
C LYS A 260 -2.56 -2.12 -13.53
N ILE A 261 -3.61 -1.83 -12.78
CA ILE A 261 -3.54 -1.74 -11.33
C ILE A 261 -3.57 -3.16 -10.77
N ASP A 262 -2.49 -3.53 -10.10
CA ASP A 262 -2.38 -4.77 -9.34
C ASP A 262 -2.37 -4.46 -7.84
N ASN A 263 -3.49 -3.96 -7.35
CA ASN A 263 -3.71 -3.69 -5.92
C ASN A 263 -4.25 -4.93 -5.18
N LEU A 264 -3.87 -6.12 -5.64
CA LEU A 264 -4.26 -7.37 -5.01
C LEU A 264 -3.53 -7.48 -3.67
N VAL A 265 -4.18 -7.01 -2.62
CA VAL A 265 -3.90 -7.45 -1.26
C VAL A 265 -4.05 -8.96 -1.28
N LYS A 266 -2.94 -9.68 -1.28
CA LYS A 266 -2.97 -11.14 -1.26
C LYS A 266 -3.56 -11.55 0.08
N LYS A 267 -4.69 -12.25 0.08
CA LYS A 267 -5.35 -12.69 1.30
C LYS A 267 -5.09 -14.16 1.52
N LEU A 268 -4.83 -14.53 2.78
CA LEU A 268 -4.71 -15.93 3.16
C LEU A 268 -6.10 -16.51 3.39
N LYS A 269 -6.37 -17.64 2.74
CA LYS A 269 -7.54 -18.48 2.99
C LYS A 269 -7.06 -19.75 3.67
N ILE A 270 -7.70 -20.08 4.78
CA ILE A 270 -7.30 -21.15 5.69
C ILE A 270 -8.35 -22.26 5.62
N ASN A 271 -7.90 -23.51 5.62
CA ASN A 271 -8.75 -24.68 5.75
C ASN A 271 -8.15 -25.61 6.80
N ILE A 272 -8.90 -25.84 7.88
CA ILE A 272 -8.50 -26.72 8.97
C ILE A 272 -9.22 -28.06 8.78
N LYS A 273 -8.47 -29.16 8.87
CA LYS A 273 -9.01 -30.51 8.86
C LYS A 273 -8.45 -31.31 10.02
N THR A 274 -9.32 -32.00 10.73
CA THR A 274 -8.94 -33.11 11.59
C THR A 274 -8.99 -34.42 10.81
N TYR A 275 -8.23 -35.42 11.25
CA TYR A 275 -8.24 -36.74 10.61
C TYR A 275 -9.50 -37.55 10.94
N GLN A 276 -10.19 -37.18 12.02
CA GLN A 276 -11.43 -37.78 12.51
C GLN A 276 -12.32 -36.66 13.05
N GLU A 277 -13.64 -36.84 12.96
CA GLU A 277 -14.62 -35.92 13.58
C GLU A 277 -14.75 -36.16 15.09
N THR A 278 -14.44 -37.38 15.54
CA THR A 278 -14.52 -37.80 16.93
C THR A 278 -13.24 -38.52 17.34
N TYR A 279 -12.71 -38.19 18.51
CA TYR A 279 -11.55 -38.81 19.13
C TYR A 279 -11.93 -39.42 20.49
N GLN A 280 -11.25 -40.49 20.89
CA GLN A 280 -11.41 -41.05 22.24
C GLN A 280 -10.36 -40.48 23.18
N LEU A 281 -10.64 -40.48 24.48
CA LEU A 281 -9.61 -40.26 25.49
C LEU A 281 -8.42 -41.21 25.29
N ASN A 282 -7.20 -40.73 25.60
CA ASN A 282 -5.93 -41.41 25.37
C ASN A 282 -5.67 -41.72 23.88
N SER A 283 -5.98 -40.76 23.00
CA SER A 283 -5.73 -40.86 21.55
C SER A 283 -4.99 -39.64 21.00
N MET A 284 -4.37 -39.81 19.83
CA MET A 284 -3.58 -38.76 19.19
C MET A 284 -4.45 -37.95 18.21
N LEU A 285 -4.70 -36.69 18.52
CA LEU A 285 -5.27 -35.71 17.61
C LEU A 285 -4.25 -35.39 16.51
N ARG A 286 -4.72 -35.34 15.26
CA ARG A 286 -3.96 -34.87 14.11
C ARG A 286 -4.73 -33.80 13.36
N VAL A 287 -4.07 -32.66 13.15
CA VAL A 287 -4.63 -31.48 12.50
C VAL A 287 -3.79 -31.14 11.28
N GLU A 288 -4.47 -30.93 10.16
CA GLU A 288 -3.91 -30.36 8.93
C GLU A 288 -4.46 -28.95 8.75
N VAL A 289 -3.56 -27.97 8.62
CA VAL A 289 -3.92 -26.59 8.25
C VAL A 289 -3.39 -26.31 6.86
N LYS A 290 -4.30 -26.15 5.90
CA LYS A 290 -3.98 -25.75 4.52
C LYS A 290 -4.19 -24.25 4.33
N VAL A 291 -3.18 -23.59 3.80
CA VAL A 291 -3.16 -22.16 3.52
C VAL A 291 -2.99 -21.96 2.02
N ILE A 292 -3.98 -21.31 1.41
CA ILE A 292 -3.94 -20.88 0.02
C ILE A 292 -4.13 -19.38 -0.05
N ASP A 293 -3.73 -18.76 -1.16
CA ASP A 293 -4.06 -17.37 -1.41
C ASP A 293 -5.43 -17.22 -2.06
N ASN A 294 -5.85 -15.97 -2.26
CA ASN A 294 -7.12 -15.63 -2.90
C ASN A 294 -7.20 -15.99 -4.39
N PHE A 295 -6.12 -16.51 -5.00
CA PHE A 295 -6.09 -17.06 -6.35
C PHE A 295 -6.15 -18.59 -6.35
N GLY A 296 -6.11 -19.22 -5.17
CA GLY A 296 -6.12 -20.67 -5.01
C GLY A 296 -4.73 -21.30 -4.97
N GLU A 297 -3.66 -20.50 -4.99
CA GLU A 297 -2.29 -20.99 -4.97
C GLU A 297 -1.85 -21.33 -3.55
N ALA A 298 -1.07 -22.41 -3.42
CA ALA A 298 -0.53 -22.82 -2.12
C ALA A 298 0.47 -21.79 -1.58
N VAL A 299 0.30 -21.38 -0.31
CA VAL A 299 1.22 -20.42 0.33
C VAL A 299 2.25 -21.18 1.15
N ARG A 300 3.47 -21.26 0.64
CA ARG A 300 4.62 -21.87 1.33
C ARG A 300 5.21 -20.93 2.40
N ASN A 301 5.75 -21.51 3.47
CA ASN A 301 6.43 -20.82 4.56
C ASN A 301 5.55 -19.79 5.32
N ALA A 302 4.23 -19.88 5.21
CA ALA A 302 3.33 -19.11 6.05
C ALA A 302 3.47 -19.62 7.49
N ILE A 303 3.52 -18.69 8.45
CA ILE A 303 3.57 -19.01 9.89
C ILE A 303 2.14 -19.29 10.32
N VAL A 304 1.93 -20.45 10.95
CA VAL A 304 0.64 -20.91 11.46
C VAL A 304 0.75 -21.09 12.96
N ASP A 305 -0.02 -20.31 13.71
CA ASP A 305 -0.21 -20.47 15.15
C ASP A 305 -1.54 -21.20 15.38
N VAL A 306 -1.49 -22.36 16.01
CA VAL A 306 -2.66 -23.16 16.37
C VAL A 306 -2.86 -23.18 17.87
N THR A 307 -4.09 -22.94 18.30
CA THR A 307 -4.54 -23.15 19.67
C THR A 307 -5.72 -24.12 19.67
N ILE A 308 -5.66 -25.12 20.53
CA ILE A 308 -6.73 -26.09 20.76
C ILE A 308 -7.33 -25.79 22.12
N TYR A 309 -8.64 -25.57 22.16
CA TYR A 309 -9.42 -25.39 23.37
C TYR A 309 -10.23 -26.66 23.64
N ASP A 310 -10.26 -27.07 24.89
CA ASP A 310 -11.06 -28.17 25.36
C ASP A 310 -12.56 -27.80 25.48
N ALA A 311 -13.38 -28.77 25.90
CA ALA A 311 -14.82 -28.59 26.05
C ALA A 311 -15.21 -27.55 27.14
N ASP A 312 -14.31 -27.28 28.08
CA ASP A 312 -14.48 -26.24 29.11
C ASP A 312 -13.90 -24.88 28.65
N ASN A 313 -13.51 -24.77 27.38
CA ASN A 313 -12.92 -23.60 26.75
C ASN A 313 -11.57 -23.18 27.37
N SER A 314 -10.86 -24.13 27.99
CA SER A 314 -9.49 -23.98 28.47
C SER A 314 -8.50 -24.41 27.39
N ILE A 315 -7.27 -23.87 27.40
CA ILE A 315 -6.26 -24.20 26.39
C ILE A 315 -5.74 -25.62 26.67
N GLN A 316 -6.05 -26.55 25.77
CA GLN A 316 -5.54 -27.92 25.80
C GLN A 316 -4.12 -27.99 25.23
N ALA A 317 -3.89 -27.34 24.10
CA ALA A 317 -2.58 -27.29 23.46
C ALA A 317 -2.42 -26.03 22.61
N ALA A 318 -1.17 -25.60 22.42
CA ALA A 318 -0.82 -24.55 21.48
C ALA A 318 0.50 -24.86 20.79
N GLY A 319 0.63 -24.47 19.53
CA GLY A 319 1.83 -24.73 18.75
C GLY A 319 1.98 -23.78 17.57
N GLN A 320 3.21 -23.58 17.13
CA GLN A 320 3.53 -22.83 15.93
C GLN A 320 4.23 -23.73 14.91
N GLY A 321 3.87 -23.57 13.64
CA GLY A 321 4.46 -24.29 12.52
C GLY A 321 4.56 -23.41 11.29
N MET A 322 5.20 -23.95 10.25
CA MET A 322 5.27 -23.31 8.93
C MET A 322 4.69 -24.22 7.86
N THR A 323 4.01 -23.64 6.88
CA THR A 323 3.49 -24.41 5.75
C THR A 323 4.60 -24.90 4.83
N ASN A 324 4.46 -26.14 4.35
CA ASN A 324 5.36 -26.75 3.37
C ASN A 324 5.08 -26.23 1.93
N ALA A 325 5.71 -26.84 0.93
CA ALA A 325 5.54 -26.46 -0.48
C ALA A 325 4.10 -26.60 -1.02
N ASN A 326 3.27 -27.43 -0.38
CA ASN A 326 1.86 -27.61 -0.73
C ASN A 326 0.93 -26.68 0.06
N GLY A 327 1.50 -25.75 0.84
CA GLY A 327 0.74 -24.83 1.69
C GLY A 327 0.17 -25.50 2.94
N ILE A 328 0.76 -26.61 3.40
CA ILE A 328 0.21 -27.40 4.51
C ILE A 328 1.14 -27.35 5.72
N ALA A 329 0.57 -27.09 6.90
CA ALA A 329 1.20 -27.28 8.20
C ALA A 329 0.47 -28.40 8.98
N TYR A 330 1.22 -29.23 9.70
CA TYR A 330 0.68 -30.34 10.48
C TYR A 330 0.92 -30.11 11.97
N PHE A 331 -0.11 -30.38 12.76
CA PHE A 331 -0.07 -30.31 14.22
C PHE A 331 -0.62 -31.60 14.83
N GLY A 332 -0.15 -31.94 16.02
CA GLY A 332 -0.67 -33.06 16.78
C GLY A 332 -0.64 -32.77 18.27
N SER A 333 -1.62 -33.31 18.98
CA SER A 333 -1.73 -33.25 20.44
C SER A 333 -2.27 -34.58 20.94
N GLU A 334 -1.91 -34.97 22.14
CA GLU A 334 -2.49 -36.13 22.81
C GLU A 334 -3.72 -35.68 23.59
N ILE A 335 -4.85 -36.37 23.43
CA ILE A 335 -6.03 -36.19 24.27
C ILE A 335 -5.85 -37.12 25.46
N MET A 336 -5.65 -36.56 26.65
CA MET A 336 -5.32 -37.32 27.86
C MET A 336 -6.56 -38.04 28.43
N MET A 337 -6.34 -38.88 29.45
CA MET A 337 -7.43 -39.64 30.08
C MET A 337 -8.31 -38.80 31.01
N ASP A 338 -7.76 -37.69 31.51
CA ASP A 338 -8.41 -36.72 32.40
C ASP A 338 -8.89 -35.45 31.68
N ASP A 339 -8.65 -35.34 30.37
CA ASP A 339 -9.19 -34.28 29.52
C ASP A 339 -10.74 -34.35 29.49
N PRO A 340 -11.44 -33.19 29.44
CA PRO A 340 -12.91 -33.18 29.47
C PRO A 340 -13.49 -33.76 28.19
N ILE A 341 -14.64 -34.42 28.30
CA ILE A 341 -15.41 -34.97 27.18
C ILE A 341 -16.30 -33.87 26.60
N GLY A 342 -16.44 -33.83 25.27
CA GLY A 342 -17.32 -32.89 24.56
C GLY A 342 -16.66 -32.25 23.35
N THR A 343 -17.18 -31.09 22.94
CA THR A 343 -16.75 -30.38 21.74
C THR A 343 -15.49 -29.55 21.98
N TYR A 344 -14.44 -29.83 21.24
CA TYR A 344 -13.18 -29.09 21.26
C TYR A 344 -13.15 -28.11 20.09
N THR A 345 -12.45 -26.99 20.27
CA THR A 345 -12.28 -25.96 19.24
C THR A 345 -10.81 -25.83 18.84
N ILE A 346 -10.54 -25.79 17.54
CA ILE A 346 -9.22 -25.50 16.98
C ILE A 346 -9.29 -24.12 16.35
N GLU A 347 -8.44 -23.20 16.80
CA GLU A 347 -8.21 -21.91 16.16
C GLU A 347 -6.86 -21.91 15.46
N ALA A 348 -6.82 -21.47 14.19
CA ALA A 348 -5.58 -21.26 13.45
C ALA A 348 -5.46 -19.79 13.03
N ARG A 349 -4.36 -19.15 13.42
CA ARG A 349 -3.98 -17.80 12.97
C ARG A 349 -2.79 -17.92 12.03
N VAL A 350 -2.85 -17.26 10.87
CA VAL A 350 -1.84 -17.41 9.83
C VAL A 350 -1.32 -16.05 9.38
N SER A 351 0.00 -15.94 9.26
CA SER A 351 0.67 -14.75 8.75
C SER A 351 1.74 -15.10 7.72
N MET A 352 1.92 -14.20 6.74
CA MET A 352 2.96 -14.29 5.73
C MET A 352 3.29 -12.88 5.22
N GLN A 353 4.57 -12.58 5.04
CA GLN A 353 4.97 -11.27 4.52
C GLN A 353 4.40 -11.04 3.12
N GLY A 354 3.80 -9.87 2.91
CA GLY A 354 3.15 -9.53 1.64
C GLY A 354 1.71 -10.06 1.50
N TYR A 355 1.16 -10.65 2.57
CA TYR A 355 -0.22 -11.08 2.65
C TYR A 355 -0.95 -10.39 3.80
N GLU A 356 -2.26 -10.23 3.67
CA GLU A 356 -3.15 -9.96 4.80
C GLU A 356 -3.26 -11.24 5.65
N SER A 357 -3.05 -11.13 6.95
CA SER A 357 -3.16 -12.26 7.89
C SER A 357 -4.58 -12.82 7.92
N GLY A 358 -4.71 -14.13 8.15
CA GLY A 358 -5.99 -14.82 8.26
C GLY A 358 -6.18 -15.47 9.64
N MET A 359 -7.43 -15.74 9.98
CA MET A 359 -7.81 -16.59 11.10
C MET A 359 -9.01 -17.47 10.70
N GLU A 360 -9.03 -18.71 11.17
CA GLU A 360 -10.12 -19.65 10.95
C GLU A 360 -10.26 -20.57 12.17
N SER A 361 -11.44 -21.15 12.37
CA SER A 361 -11.66 -22.15 13.42
C SER A 361 -12.48 -23.35 12.94
N THR A 362 -12.35 -24.47 13.65
CA THR A 362 -13.17 -25.67 13.46
C THR A 362 -13.33 -26.42 14.77
N THR A 363 -14.16 -27.45 14.81
CA THR A 363 -14.44 -28.23 16.01
C THR A 363 -14.32 -29.74 15.76
N PHE A 364 -14.12 -30.50 16.83
CA PHE A 364 -14.19 -31.96 16.84
C PHE A 364 -14.73 -32.45 18.19
N GLU A 365 -15.19 -33.68 18.26
CA GLU A 365 -15.74 -34.27 19.50
C GLU A 365 -14.71 -35.16 20.20
N VAL A 366 -14.72 -35.16 21.53
CA VAL A 366 -13.98 -36.11 22.37
C VAL A 366 -14.97 -36.94 23.18
N GLU A 367 -14.79 -38.27 23.17
CA GLU A 367 -15.66 -39.24 23.85
C GLU A 367 -14.87 -40.21 24.76
N GLU A 368 -15.56 -40.91 25.66
CA GLU A 368 -14.96 -41.99 26.44
C GLU A 368 -14.37 -43.09 25.54
N ALA A 369 -13.25 -43.68 25.98
CA ALA A 369 -12.72 -44.87 25.34
C ALA A 369 -13.74 -46.01 25.45
N LYS A 370 -14.09 -46.64 24.32
CA LYS A 370 -14.98 -47.81 24.32
C LYS A 370 -14.33 -48.92 25.14
N ARG A 371 -14.90 -49.25 26.30
CA ARG A 371 -14.53 -50.44 27.06
C ARG A 371 -14.74 -51.66 26.17
N GLN A 372 -13.67 -52.35 25.80
CA GLN A 372 -13.79 -53.67 25.19
C GLN A 372 -14.43 -54.59 26.24
N SER A 373 -15.70 -54.95 26.03
CA SER A 373 -16.38 -55.96 26.85
C SER A 373 -15.68 -57.29 26.60
N GLY A 374 -14.84 -57.70 27.56
CA GLY A 374 -14.22 -59.03 27.62
C GLY A 374 -15.17 -60.06 28.18
#